data_AF-A0A4Q3SRG8-F1
#
_entry.id   AF-A0A4Q3SRG8-F1
#
_cell.length_a   1.000
_cell.length_b   1.000
_cell.length_c   1.000
_cell.angle_alpha   90.00
_cell.angle_beta   90.00
_cell.angle_gamma   90.00
#
_symmetry.space_group_name_H-M   'P 1'
#
loop_
_entity.id
_entity.type
_entity.pdbx_description
1 polymer ?
#
loop_
_entity_poly.entity_id
_entity_poly.type
_entity_poly.pdbx_seq_one_letter_code
_entity_poly.pdbx_strand_id
1 'polypeptide(L)' 'MQLKQGIGVESEILRELKALDSESLLIDGKEIKASQCYHFESDPAHILYNTNCPDTLKSRLNSILSKYTVGYEGRTS' A
#
# COMPACT_ATOMS: atom_id res chain seq x y z
N MET A 1 21.95 6.07 22.04
CA MET A 1 21.47 4.99 21.15
C MET A 1 20.32 5.56 20.33
N GLN A 2 20.48 5.83 19.03
CA GLN A 2 19.31 6.04 18.16
C GLN A 2 19.69 5.87 16.69
N LEU A 3 19.41 4.68 16.16
CA LEU A 3 19.38 4.43 14.73
C LEU A 3 18.07 4.99 14.19
N LYS A 4 18.07 6.20 13.62
CA LYS A 4 16.94 6.73 12.83
C LYS A 4 17.03 6.14 11.42
N GLN A 5 16.77 4.84 11.29
CA GLN A 5 16.50 4.21 10.00
C GLN A 5 14.98 4.21 9.79
N GLY A 6 14.47 4.78 8.68
CA GLY A 6 13.14 4.42 8.16
C GLY A 6 12.05 5.51 7.96
N ILE A 7 12.16 6.72 8.52
CA ILE A 7 11.00 7.63 8.62
C ILE A 7 10.56 8.31 7.29
N GLY A 8 11.44 8.38 6.29
CA GLY A 8 11.14 9.08 5.02
C GLY A 8 10.16 8.32 4.12
N VAL A 9 10.46 7.04 3.86
CA VAL A 9 9.76 6.24 2.85
C VAL A 9 8.34 5.86 3.28
N GLU A 10 8.17 5.51 4.56
CA GLU A 10 6.85 5.23 5.15
C GLU A 10 5.88 6.41 4.94
N SER A 11 6.35 7.62 5.24
CA SER A 11 5.57 8.84 5.12
C SER A 11 5.12 9.11 3.68
N GLU A 12 5.95 8.76 2.70
CA GLU A 12 5.62 8.91 1.27
C GLU A 12 4.61 7.86 0.80
N ILE A 13 4.79 6.59 1.20
CA ILE A 13 3.83 5.52 0.91
C ILE A 13 2.47 5.88 1.50
N LEU A 14 2.42 6.27 2.78
CA LEU A 14 1.18 6.67 3.44
C LEU A 14 0.50 7.86 2.74
N ARG A 15 1.28 8.79 2.17
CA ARG A 15 0.76 9.93 1.43
C ARG A 15 0.15 9.51 0.08
N GLU A 16 0.81 8.64 -0.68
CA GLU A 16 0.26 8.08 -1.94
C GLU A 16 -0.99 7.24 -1.67
N LEU A 17 -0.96 6.43 -0.61
CA LEU A 17 -2.10 5.62 -0.16
C LEU A 17 -3.28 6.49 0.27
N LYS A 18 -3.04 7.61 0.95
CA LYS A 18 -4.08 8.57 1.31
C LYS A 18 -4.66 9.30 0.09
N ALA A 19 -3.86 9.52 -0.96
CA ALA A 19 -4.36 10.06 -2.22
C ALA A 19 -5.33 9.08 -2.90
N LEU A 20 -5.04 7.77 -2.87
CA LEU A 20 -5.97 6.73 -3.33
C LEU A 20 -7.29 6.72 -2.54
N ASP A 21 -7.27 7.08 -1.24
CA ASP A 21 -8.50 7.17 -0.44
C ASP A 21 -9.42 8.32 -0.87
N SER A 22 -8.87 9.32 -1.58
CA SER A 22 -9.65 10.42 -2.16
C SER A 22 -10.38 10.01 -3.44
N GLU A 23 -9.98 8.90 -4.06
CA GLU A 23 -10.71 8.28 -5.17
C GLU A 23 -11.75 7.31 -4.59
N SER A 24 -13.02 7.69 -4.61
CA SER A 24 -14.13 6.79 -4.30
C SER A 24 -14.08 5.56 -5.21
N LEU A 25 -13.94 4.36 -4.65
CA LEU A 25 -13.91 3.11 -5.41
C LEU A 25 -15.27 2.44 -5.33
N LEU A 26 -15.85 2.14 -6.49
CA LEU A 26 -17.08 1.35 -6.56
C LEU A 26 -16.70 -0.14 -6.60
N ILE A 27 -16.99 -0.86 -5.51
CA ILE A 27 -16.72 -2.29 -5.37
C ILE A 27 -18.04 -2.97 -5.04
N ASP A 28 -18.46 -3.91 -5.89
CA ASP A 28 -19.75 -4.62 -5.74
C ASP A 28 -20.97 -3.67 -5.64
N GLY A 29 -20.93 -2.55 -6.38
CA GLY A 29 -21.98 -1.52 -6.35
C GLY A 29 -21.99 -0.67 -5.07
N LYS A 30 -21.03 -0.83 -4.17
CA LYS A 30 -20.84 -0.01 -2.97
C LYS A 30 -19.67 0.93 -3.17
N GLU A 31 -19.88 2.19 -2.86
CA GLU A 31 -18.81 3.16 -2.79
C GLU A 31 -18.04 2.94 -1.49
N ILE A 32 -16.80 2.45 -1.62
CA ILE A 32 -15.93 2.25 -0.48
C ILE A 32 -14.61 2.98 -0.69
N LYS A 33 -13.99 3.27 0.44
CA LYS A 33 -12.69 3.90 0.50
C LYS A 33 -11.60 2.86 0.29
N ALA A 34 -10.54 3.23 -0.42
CA ALA A 34 -9.39 2.36 -0.64
C ALA A 34 -8.85 1.82 0.70
N SER A 35 -8.74 2.66 1.74
CA SER A 35 -8.28 2.29 3.08
C SER A 35 -9.10 1.21 3.79
N GLN A 36 -10.35 0.96 3.35
CA GLN A 36 -11.17 -0.13 3.91
C GLN A 36 -10.86 -1.49 3.28
N CYS A 37 -10.09 -1.50 2.19
CA CYS A 37 -9.77 -2.69 1.41
C CYS A 37 -8.36 -3.22 1.65
N TYR A 38 -7.49 -2.45 2.29
CA TYR A 38 -6.12 -2.84 2.57
C TYR A 38 -5.65 -2.35 3.94
N HIS A 39 -4.62 -3.01 4.46
CA HIS A 39 -3.88 -2.58 5.65
C HIS A 39 -2.41 -2.46 5.29
N PHE A 40 -1.77 -1.35 5.65
CA PHE A 40 -0.34 -1.15 5.42
C PHE A 40 0.42 -1.34 6.72
N GLU A 41 1.41 -2.23 6.72
CA GLU A 41 2.34 -2.43 7.82
C GLU A 41 3.74 -1.99 7.38
N SER A 42 4.48 -1.36 8.28
CA SER A 42 5.78 -0.76 7.97
C SER A 42 6.99 -1.60 8.38
N ASP A 43 6.79 -2.67 9.17
CA ASP A 43 7.87 -3.50 9.72
C ASP A 43 7.55 -5.00 9.53
N PRO A 44 7.94 -5.62 8.40
CA PRO A 44 8.49 -5.02 7.17
C PRO A 44 7.43 -4.24 6.36
N ALA A 45 7.83 -3.33 5.47
CA ALA A 45 6.89 -2.56 4.65
C ALA A 45 6.10 -3.47 3.67
N HIS A 46 4.82 -3.72 3.96
CA HIS A 46 3.95 -4.56 3.14
C HIS A 46 2.47 -4.14 3.24
N ILE A 47 1.66 -4.58 2.27
CA ILE A 47 0.21 -4.35 2.26
C ILE A 47 -0.52 -5.69 2.37
N LEU A 48 -1.44 -5.77 3.33
CA LEU A 48 -2.40 -6.86 3.47
C LEU A 48 -3.70 -6.46 2.80
N TYR A 49 -4.23 -7.34 1.93
CA TYR A 49 -5.48 -7.10 1.23
C TYR A 49 -6.64 -7.80 1.95
N ASN A 50 -7.76 -7.11 2.09
CA ASN A 50 -9.00 -7.74 2.54
C ASN A 50 -9.60 -8.61 1.42
N THR A 51 -10.43 -9.60 1.77
CA THR A 51 -10.98 -10.60 0.83
C THR A 51 -11.76 -9.99 -0.34
N ASN A 52 -12.40 -8.83 -0.12
CA ASN A 52 -13.22 -8.13 -1.13
C ASN A 52 -12.45 -7.01 -1.87
N CYS A 53 -11.13 -6.98 -1.76
CA CYS A 53 -10.30 -5.97 -2.42
C CYS A 53 -10.21 -6.27 -3.93
N PRO A 54 -10.63 -5.33 -4.81
CA PRO A 54 -10.64 -5.57 -6.25
C PRO A 54 -9.21 -5.59 -6.79
N ASP A 55 -8.97 -6.42 -7.79
CA ASP A 55 -7.63 -6.58 -8.36
C ASP A 55 -7.08 -5.30 -9.01
N THR A 56 -7.97 -4.41 -9.47
CA THR A 56 -7.62 -3.06 -9.94
C THR A 56 -6.97 -2.22 -8.84
N LEU A 57 -7.49 -2.28 -7.61
CA LEU A 57 -6.91 -1.59 -6.46
C LEU A 57 -5.61 -2.26 -6.02
N LYS A 58 -5.59 -3.59 -5.94
CA LYS A 58 -4.36 -4.35 -5.62
C LYS A 58 -3.21 -3.97 -6.56
N SER A 59 -3.49 -3.88 -7.87
CA SER A 59 -2.49 -3.50 -8.87
C SER A 59 -1.96 -2.08 -8.65
N ARG A 60 -2.82 -1.12 -8.29
CA ARG A 60 -2.39 0.25 -7.96
C ARG A 60 -1.54 0.29 -6.68
N LEU A 61 -1.97 -0.41 -5.63
CA LEU A 61 -1.25 -0.50 -4.36
C LEU A 61 0.13 -1.15 -4.53
N ASN A 62 0.21 -2.23 -5.30
CA ASN A 62 1.47 -2.88 -5.64
C ASN A 62 2.37 -1.95 -6.48
N SER A 63 1.80 -1.18 -7.43
CA SER A 63 2.56 -0.19 -8.18
C SER A 63 3.14 0.91 -7.27
N ILE A 64 2.41 1.36 -6.25
CA ILE A 64 2.91 2.32 -5.26
C ILE A 64 4.05 1.69 -4.47
N LEU A 65 3.83 0.52 -3.86
CA LEU A 65 4.88 -0.17 -3.09
C LEU A 65 6.13 -0.41 -3.94
N SER A 66 5.96 -0.86 -5.18
CA SER A 66 7.06 -1.13 -6.10
C SER A 66 7.96 0.08 -6.38
N LYS A 67 7.48 1.32 -6.22
CA LYS A 67 8.31 2.53 -6.34
C LYS A 67 9.29 2.67 -5.18
N TYR A 68 8.89 2.17 -4.01
CA TYR A 68 9.61 2.34 -2.75
C TYR A 68 10.32 1.05 -2.29
N THR A 69 9.96 -0.10 -2.86
CA THR A 69 10.61 -1.39 -2.63
C THR A 69 11.71 -1.71 -3.66
N VAL A 70 12.14 -0.75 -4.49
CA VAL A 70 13.33 -0.88 -5.36
C VAL A 70 14.57 -0.98 -4.45
N GLY A 71 14.84 -2.21 -4.01
CA GLY A 71 15.76 -2.54 -2.93
C GLY A 71 15.46 -3.93 -2.33
N TYR A 72 14.26 -4.46 -2.52
CA TYR A 72 13.95 -5.88 -2.32
C TYR A 72 14.03 -6.60 -3.68
N GLU A 73 15.23 -6.58 -4.28
CA GLU A 73 15.58 -7.52 -5.33
C GLU A 73 15.31 -8.95 -4.82
N GLY A 74 14.64 -9.73 -5.66
CA GLY A 74 13.94 -10.94 -5.24
C GLY A 74 14.79 -12.01 -4.57
N ARG A 75 14.12 -12.84 -3.77
CA ARG A 75 14.47 -14.25 -3.63
C ARG A 75 13.29 -15.10 -4.05
N THR A 76 13.16 -15.24 -5.37
CA THR A 76 12.93 -16.56 -5.93
C THR A 76 14.28 -17.28 -5.89
N SER A 77 14.38 -18.35 -5.10
CA SER A 77 15.19 -19.53 -5.36
C SER A 77 14.66 -20.65 -4.48
#